data_AF-A0AAW0VS44-F1
#
_entry.id   AF-A0AAW0VS44-F1
#
_cell.length_a   1.000
_cell.length_b   1.000
_cell.length_c   1.000
_cell.angle_alpha   90.00
_cell.angle_beta   90.00
_cell.angle_gamma   90.00
#
_symmetry.space_group_name_H-M   'P 1'
#
loop_
_entity.id
_entity.type
_entity.pdbx_description
1 polymer ?
#
loop_
_entity_poly.entity_id
_entity_poly.type
_entity_poly.pdbx_seq_one_letter_code
_entity_poly.pdbx_strand_id
1 'polypeptide(L)'
;MSQLELTEIPVDREEVDDAKLVVLEAEALDELDPKKLQYQLTILEEKLARSTPNLAVLQEYCKKEEMYLKRVAELEEISRQRDEQRKYYETLRKQRLNEFMKDFAVISNKLKEMYQMITLGGDAELELVDALDPFSEGIVFSVRPPKKSWKTIVNLSGGEKTLSSLALVFALHYYKPTSLYVMDEIDAALD
;
A
#
# COMPACT_ATOMS: atom_id res chain seq x y z
N MET A 1 1.65 -25.65 -50.36
CA MET A 1 0.38 -24.88 -50.43
C MET A 1 0.03 -24.46 -49.02
N SER A 2 0.74 -23.47 -48.45
CA SER A 2 0.42 -22.94 -47.13
C SER A 2 -0.74 -21.96 -47.28
N GLN A 3 -1.90 -22.32 -46.74
CA GLN A 3 -3.05 -21.42 -46.63
C GLN A 3 -2.62 -20.21 -45.79
N LEU A 4 -2.63 -19.03 -46.41
CA LEU A 4 -2.45 -17.76 -45.71
C LEU A 4 -3.78 -17.46 -45.02
N GLU A 5 -3.84 -17.67 -43.71
CA GLU A 5 -4.98 -17.25 -42.90
C GLU A 5 -4.82 -15.77 -42.53
N LEU A 6 -5.89 -14.98 -42.73
CA LEU A 6 -5.97 -13.58 -42.35
C LEU A 6 -6.06 -13.48 -40.82
N THR A 7 -4.96 -13.09 -40.18
CA THR A 7 -4.98 -12.72 -38.76
C THR A 7 -5.50 -11.28 -38.64
N GLU A 8 -6.62 -11.09 -37.96
CA GLU A 8 -7.16 -9.75 -37.68
C GLU A 8 -6.27 -9.06 -36.64
N ILE A 9 -5.59 -8.00 -37.05
CA ILE A 9 -4.77 -7.16 -36.18
C ILE A 9 -5.72 -6.24 -35.39
N PRO A 10 -5.63 -6.16 -34.05
CA PRO A 10 -6.44 -5.27 -33.25
C PRO A 10 -5.80 -3.88 -33.25
N VAL A 11 -5.78 -3.24 -34.42
CA VAL A 11 -5.60 -1.79 -34.50
C VAL A 11 -7.01 -1.22 -34.49
N ASP A 12 -7.27 -0.22 -33.65
CA ASP A 12 -8.39 0.69 -33.86
C ASP A 12 -8.33 1.11 -35.33
N ARG A 13 -9.19 0.51 -36.15
CA ARG A 13 -9.28 0.84 -37.57
C ARG A 13 -9.76 2.29 -37.56
N GLU A 14 -8.82 3.24 -37.65
CA GLU A 14 -9.11 4.45 -38.42
C GLU A 14 -9.75 3.91 -39.68
N GLU A 15 -11.04 4.21 -39.85
CA GLU A 15 -11.87 3.72 -40.93
C GLU A 15 -11.05 3.83 -42.20
N VAL A 16 -10.50 2.69 -42.65
CA VAL A 16 -9.89 2.62 -43.97
C VAL A 16 -11.12 2.77 -44.83
N ASP A 17 -11.35 4.01 -45.26
CA ASP A 17 -12.40 4.43 -46.16
C ASP A 17 -12.58 3.29 -47.16
N ASP A 18 -13.67 2.52 -46.98
CA ASP A 18 -14.05 1.46 -47.89
C ASP A 18 -14.22 2.18 -49.21
N ALA A 19 -13.15 2.23 -50.00
CA ALA A 19 -13.11 2.94 -51.26
C ALA A 19 -14.08 2.23 -52.19
N LYS A 20 -15.36 2.57 -52.05
CA LYS A 20 -16.43 2.16 -52.94
C LYS A 20 -15.98 2.64 -54.30
N LEU A 21 -15.67 1.69 -55.17
CA LEU A 21 -15.32 1.96 -56.54
C LEU A 21 -16.43 2.84 -57.12
N VAL A 22 -16.08 4.09 -57.42
CA VAL A 22 -17.02 5.07 -57.96
C VAL A 22 -17.49 4.55 -59.32
N VAL A 23 -18.78 4.27 -59.44
CA VAL A 23 -19.38 3.88 -60.72
C VAL A 23 -19.58 5.16 -61.53
N LEU A 24 -18.76 5.33 -62.58
CA LEU A 24 -18.85 6.50 -63.46
C LEU A 24 -20.03 6.34 -64.43
N GLU A 25 -20.86 7.37 -64.55
CA GLU A 25 -21.94 7.44 -65.54
C GLU A 25 -21.37 7.66 -66.96
N ALA A 26 -22.11 7.27 -68.00
CA ALA A 26 -21.61 7.20 -69.38
C ALA A 26 -21.06 8.53 -69.92
N GLU A 27 -21.57 9.67 -69.46
CA GLU A 27 -21.10 11.01 -69.84
C GLU A 27 -19.73 11.37 -69.25
N ALA A 28 -19.40 10.84 -68.07
CA ALA A 28 -18.09 11.03 -67.43
C ALA A 28 -17.00 10.11 -68.01
N LEU A 29 -17.39 9.06 -68.74
CA LEU A 29 -16.48 8.15 -69.44
C LEU A 29 -15.88 8.78 -70.70
N ASP A 30 -16.64 9.63 -71.40
CA ASP A 30 -16.22 10.30 -72.64
C ASP A 30 -15.23 11.46 -72.39
N GLU A 31 -15.26 12.08 -71.20
CA GLU A 31 -14.27 13.07 -70.78
C GLU A 31 -12.95 12.46 -70.26
N LEU A 32 -12.93 11.14 -70.06
CA LEU A 32 -11.81 10.43 -69.47
C LEU A 32 -10.75 10.10 -70.54
N ASP A 33 -9.65 10.84 -70.55
CA ASP A 33 -8.55 10.58 -71.49
C ASP A 33 -7.84 9.26 -71.12
N PRO A 34 -7.95 8.21 -71.95
CA PRO A 34 -7.36 6.90 -71.66
C PRO A 34 -5.83 6.98 -71.53
N LYS A 35 -5.19 7.97 -72.17
CA LYS A 35 -3.74 8.18 -72.08
C LYS A 35 -3.32 8.73 -70.72
N LYS A 36 -4.13 9.57 -70.09
CA LYS A 36 -3.86 10.10 -68.74
C LYS A 36 -4.02 9.03 -67.67
N LEU A 37 -5.03 8.16 -67.79
CA LEU A 37 -5.19 7.03 -66.87
C LEU A 37 -4.04 6.04 -66.99
N GLN A 38 -3.61 5.72 -68.23
CA GLN A 38 -2.45 4.85 -68.44
C GLN A 38 -1.18 5.46 -67.84
N TYR A 39 -0.98 6.77 -67.99
CA TYR A 39 0.15 7.47 -67.37
C TYR A 39 0.10 7.42 -65.82
N GLN A 40 -1.06 7.66 -65.23
CA GLN A 40 -1.25 7.55 -63.78
C GLN A 40 -1.03 6.12 -63.27
N LEU A 41 -1.51 5.11 -64.00
CA LEU A 41 -1.25 3.70 -63.73
C LEU A 41 0.26 3.41 -63.74
N THR A 42 0.98 3.85 -64.76
CA THR A 42 2.44 3.62 -64.84
C THR A 42 3.20 4.30 -63.70
N ILE A 43 2.81 5.51 -63.28
CA ILE A 43 3.43 6.19 -62.12
C ILE A 43 3.12 5.42 -60.83
N LEU A 44 1.88 4.97 -60.66
CA LEU A 44 1.47 4.21 -59.48
C LEU A 44 2.19 2.87 -59.42
N GLU A 45 2.30 2.15 -60.53
CA GLU A 45 3.06 0.90 -60.65
C GLU A 45 4.55 1.12 -60.35
N GLU A 46 5.15 2.21 -60.84
CA GLU A 46 6.55 2.53 -60.54
C GLU A 46 6.76 2.90 -59.07
N LYS A 47 5.82 3.61 -58.45
CA LYS A 47 5.81 3.88 -56.99
C LYS A 47 5.68 2.59 -56.19
N LEU A 48 4.81 1.68 -56.60
CA LEU A 48 4.57 0.39 -55.96
C LEU A 48 5.78 -0.53 -56.10
N ALA A 49 6.45 -0.52 -57.26
CA ALA A 49 7.67 -1.26 -57.50
C ALA A 49 8.86 -0.72 -56.67
N ARG A 50 8.90 0.59 -56.39
CA ARG A 50 9.90 1.22 -55.50
C ARG A 50 9.60 1.00 -54.02
N SER A 51 8.33 0.81 -53.64
CA SER A 51 7.96 0.49 -52.27
C SER A 51 7.97 -1.03 -52.07
N THR A 52 9.00 -1.57 -51.42
CA THR A 52 8.96 -2.93 -50.89
C THR A 52 8.41 -2.86 -49.46
N PRO A 53 7.10 -3.08 -49.25
CA PRO A 53 6.56 -3.08 -47.89
C PRO A 53 7.27 -4.17 -47.07
N ASN A 54 7.79 -3.78 -45.90
CA ASN A 54 8.46 -4.71 -45.02
C ASN A 54 7.42 -5.57 -44.28
N LEU A 55 7.05 -6.69 -44.88
CA LEU A 55 6.08 -7.64 -44.31
C LEU A 55 6.58 -8.29 -43.00
N ALA A 56 7.87 -8.20 -42.67
CA ALA A 56 8.40 -8.68 -41.40
C ALA A 56 7.90 -7.87 -40.20
N VAL A 57 7.49 -6.61 -40.41
CA VAL A 57 6.94 -5.74 -39.36
C VAL A 57 5.66 -6.32 -38.76
N LEU A 58 4.83 -6.97 -39.57
CA LEU A 58 3.61 -7.63 -39.09
C LEU A 58 3.93 -8.79 -38.15
N GLN A 59 4.93 -9.60 -38.50
CA GLN A 59 5.38 -10.71 -37.66
C GLN A 59 6.06 -10.22 -36.37
N GLU A 60 6.84 -9.13 -36.44
CA GLU A 60 7.42 -8.49 -35.26
C GLU A 60 6.35 -7.90 -34.34
N TYR A 61 5.30 -7.30 -34.90
CA TYR A 61 4.18 -6.77 -34.15
C TYR A 61 3.47 -7.89 -33.39
N CYS A 62 3.06 -8.98 -34.05
CA CYS A 62 2.39 -10.09 -33.38
C CYS A 62 3.24 -10.68 -32.24
N LYS A 63 4.56 -10.81 -32.43
CA LYS A 63 5.48 -11.28 -31.38
C LYS A 63 5.55 -10.31 -30.19
N LYS A 64 5.60 -9.00 -30.46
CA LYS A 64 5.63 -7.97 -29.42
C LYS A 64 4.31 -7.89 -28.66
N GLU A 65 3.19 -8.03 -29.36
CA GLU A 65 1.86 -8.08 -28.78
C GLU A 65 1.72 -9.28 -27.82
N GLU A 66 2.13 -10.48 -28.24
CA GLU A 66 2.10 -11.66 -27.39
C GLU A 66 2.96 -11.48 -26.13
N MET A 67 4.17 -10.92 -26.27
CA MET A 67 5.03 -10.59 -25.12
C MET A 67 4.41 -9.52 -24.22
N TYR A 68 3.76 -8.52 -24.80
CA TYR A 68 3.09 -7.46 -24.06
C TYR A 68 1.95 -8.03 -23.22
N LEU A 69 1.07 -8.82 -23.82
CA LEU A 69 -0.06 -9.46 -23.13
C LEU A 69 0.42 -10.36 -21.97
N LYS A 70 1.49 -11.13 -22.17
CA LYS A 70 2.11 -11.92 -21.10
C LYS A 70 2.60 -11.05 -19.95
N ARG A 71 3.32 -9.96 -20.25
CA ARG A 71 3.83 -9.04 -19.22
C ARG A 71 2.73 -8.30 -18.48
N VAL A 72 1.64 -7.94 -19.17
CA VAL A 72 0.46 -7.33 -18.54
C VAL A 72 -0.16 -8.31 -17.55
N ALA A 73 -0.36 -9.57 -17.95
CA ALA A 73 -0.89 -10.59 -17.04
C ALA A 73 0.03 -10.83 -15.82
N GLU A 74 1.35 -10.87 -16.02
CA GLU A 74 2.32 -10.97 -14.91
C GLU A 74 2.24 -9.74 -13.97
N LEU A 75 2.12 -8.54 -14.52
CA LEU A 75 2.02 -7.30 -13.74
C LEU A 75 0.72 -7.24 -12.94
N GLU A 76 -0.39 -7.67 -13.51
CA GLU A 76 -1.67 -7.76 -12.81
C GLU A 76 -1.60 -8.75 -11.65
N GLU A 77 -1.01 -9.92 -11.85
CA GLU A 77 -0.87 -10.92 -10.78
C GLU A 77 0.03 -10.42 -9.65
N ILE A 78 1.18 -9.82 -9.97
CA ILE A 78 2.08 -9.23 -8.96
C ILE A 78 1.38 -8.08 -8.22
N SER A 79 0.63 -7.25 -8.93
CA SER A 79 -0.11 -6.13 -8.33
C SER A 79 -1.19 -6.63 -7.38
N ARG A 80 -1.90 -7.70 -7.76
CA ARG A 80 -2.89 -8.36 -6.91
C ARG A 80 -2.24 -8.93 -5.65
N GLN A 81 -1.12 -9.64 -5.77
CA GLN A 81 -0.39 -10.19 -4.62
C GLN A 81 0.09 -9.07 -3.69
N ARG A 82 0.63 -7.98 -4.23
CA ARG A 82 1.01 -6.80 -3.45
C ARG A 82 -0.17 -6.24 -2.66
N ASP A 83 -1.32 -6.09 -3.30
CA ASP A 83 -2.51 -5.52 -2.67
C ASP A 83 -3.08 -6.45 -1.59
N GLU A 84 -3.01 -7.76 -1.78
CA GLU A 84 -3.36 -8.76 -0.76
C GLU A 84 -2.43 -8.67 0.45
N GLN A 85 -1.11 -8.63 0.23
CA GLN A 85 -0.12 -8.47 1.31
C GLN A 85 -0.28 -7.13 2.04
N ARG A 86 -0.62 -6.06 1.33
CA ARG A 86 -0.90 -4.75 1.93
C ARG A 86 -2.14 -4.80 2.83
N LYS A 87 -3.23 -5.43 2.37
CA LYS A 87 -4.44 -5.62 3.20
C LYS A 87 -4.15 -6.46 4.44
N TYR A 88 -3.35 -7.51 4.29
CA TYR A 88 -2.92 -8.35 5.42
C TYR A 88 -2.11 -7.54 6.44
N TYR A 89 -1.13 -6.76 5.97
CA TYR A 89 -0.36 -5.85 6.82
C TYR A 89 -1.23 -4.83 7.56
N GLU A 90 -2.18 -4.19 6.87
CA GLU A 90 -3.09 -3.22 7.48
C GLU A 90 -4.00 -3.87 8.53
N THR A 91 -4.42 -5.11 8.31
CA THR A 91 -5.22 -5.88 9.27
C THR A 91 -4.42 -6.18 10.53
N LEU A 92 -3.18 -6.68 10.39
CA LEU A 92 -2.29 -6.93 11.51
C LEU A 92 -1.95 -5.64 12.28
N ARG A 93 -1.72 -4.53 11.56
CA ARG A 93 -1.45 -3.23 12.19
C ARG A 93 -2.63 -2.77 13.05
N LYS A 94 -3.86 -2.91 12.54
CA LYS A 94 -5.09 -2.59 13.30
C LYS A 94 -5.28 -3.51 14.49
N GLN A 95 -5.05 -4.82 14.31
CA GLN A 95 -5.14 -5.79 15.40
C GLN A 95 -4.14 -5.46 16.51
N ARG A 96 -2.88 -5.22 16.17
CA ARG A 96 -1.83 -4.83 17.11
C ARG A 96 -2.21 -3.58 17.90
N LEU A 97 -2.73 -2.55 17.22
CA LEU A 97 -3.16 -1.32 17.87
C LEU A 97 -4.33 -1.55 18.83
N ASN A 98 -5.34 -2.32 18.41
CA ASN A 98 -6.53 -2.58 19.23
C ASN A 98 -6.19 -3.40 20.48
N GLU A 99 -5.38 -4.45 20.34
CA GLU A 99 -4.90 -5.26 21.46
C GLU A 99 -4.07 -4.40 22.42
N PHE A 100 -3.10 -3.65 21.90
CA PHE A 100 -2.28 -2.75 22.71
C PHE A 100 -3.12 -1.73 23.48
N MET A 101 -4.05 -1.03 22.84
CA MET A 101 -4.87 0.00 23.50
C MET A 101 -5.78 -0.60 24.57
N LYS A 102 -6.36 -1.77 24.30
CA LYS A 102 -7.20 -2.49 25.28
C LYS A 102 -6.38 -2.86 26.52
N ASP A 103 -5.21 -3.45 26.31
CA ASP A 103 -4.36 -3.92 27.39
C ASP A 103 -3.70 -2.75 28.16
N PHE A 104 -3.28 -1.70 27.45
CA PHE A 104 -2.77 -0.47 28.03
C PHE A 104 -3.79 0.19 28.96
N ALA A 105 -5.08 0.23 28.58
CA ALA A 105 -6.14 0.74 29.43
C ALA A 105 -6.32 -0.10 30.71
N VAL A 106 -6.20 -1.43 30.62
CA VAL A 106 -6.26 -2.32 31.80
C VAL A 106 -5.09 -2.05 32.74
N ILE A 107 -3.87 -1.97 32.21
CA ILE A 107 -2.66 -1.70 32.99
C ILE A 107 -2.74 -0.31 33.64
N SER A 108 -3.18 0.72 32.91
CA SER A 108 -3.32 2.09 33.43
C SER A 108 -4.33 2.17 34.59
N ASN A 109 -5.48 1.51 34.45
CA ASN A 109 -6.47 1.43 35.53
C ASN A 109 -5.92 0.70 36.76
N LYS A 110 -5.22 -0.42 36.55
CA LYS A 110 -4.64 -1.20 37.65
C LYS A 110 -3.48 -0.47 38.33
N LEU A 111 -2.67 0.26 37.59
CA LEU A 111 -1.63 1.12 38.14
C LEU A 111 -2.23 2.16 39.09
N LYS A 112 -3.31 2.83 38.68
CA LYS A 112 -4.01 3.81 39.51
C LYS A 112 -4.52 3.19 40.81
N GLU A 113 -5.18 2.03 40.72
CA GLU A 113 -5.66 1.29 41.90
C GLU A 113 -4.51 0.87 42.83
N MET A 114 -3.44 0.28 42.29
CA MET A 114 -2.29 -0.19 43.07
C MET A 114 -1.55 0.98 43.72
N TYR A 115 -1.34 2.07 43.00
CA TYR A 115 -0.69 3.26 43.54
C TYR A 115 -1.48 3.81 44.73
N GLN A 116 -2.78 4.06 44.55
CA GLN A 116 -3.66 4.58 45.60
C GLN A 116 -3.72 3.66 46.83
N MET A 117 -3.67 2.33 46.61
CA MET A 117 -3.65 1.35 47.69
C MET A 117 -2.35 1.41 48.52
N ILE A 118 -1.20 1.61 47.87
CA ILE A 118 0.11 1.63 48.53
C ILE A 118 0.35 2.98 49.22
N THR A 119 0.04 4.10 48.58
CA THR A 119 0.27 5.44 49.13
C THR A 119 -0.84 5.91 50.08
N LEU A 120 -1.96 5.19 50.16
CA LEU A 120 -3.17 5.61 50.88
C LEU A 120 -3.66 7.01 50.44
N GLY A 121 -3.41 7.38 49.16
CA GLY A 121 -3.79 8.68 48.58
C GLY A 121 -2.89 9.13 47.42
N GLY A 122 -3.30 10.15 46.67
CA GLY A 122 -2.60 10.53 45.44
C GLY A 122 -3.18 9.85 44.20
N ASP A 123 -2.49 9.95 43.07
CA ASP A 123 -2.94 9.39 41.79
C ASP A 123 -1.74 9.05 40.89
N ALA A 124 -1.92 8.13 39.95
CA ALA A 124 -0.89 7.71 39.01
C ALA A 124 -1.51 7.45 37.64
N GLU A 125 -0.84 7.87 36.57
CA GLU A 125 -1.38 7.81 35.22
C GLU A 125 -0.26 7.51 34.19
N LEU A 126 -0.60 6.65 33.23
CA LEU A 126 0.22 6.38 32.05
C LEU A 126 -0.43 7.04 30.85
N GLU A 127 0.32 7.92 30.19
CA GLU A 127 -0.12 8.64 29.00
C GLU A 127 0.76 8.27 27.81
N LEU A 128 0.14 8.15 26.63
CA LEU A 128 0.87 8.00 25.38
C LEU A 128 1.39 9.37 24.95
N VAL A 129 2.66 9.45 24.52
CA VAL A 129 3.21 10.70 24.01
C VAL A 129 2.50 11.09 22.71
N ASP A 130 2.31 10.12 21.82
CA ASP A 130 1.49 10.26 20.62
C ASP A 130 0.30 9.30 20.68
N ALA A 131 -0.91 9.87 20.71
CA ALA A 131 -2.16 9.12 20.69
C ALA A 131 -2.49 8.54 19.29
N LEU A 132 -1.89 9.08 18.23
CA LEU A 132 -2.12 8.64 16.86
C LEU A 132 -1.22 7.46 16.48
N ASP A 133 0.02 7.45 16.96
CA ASP A 133 0.94 6.31 16.85
C ASP A 133 1.63 5.96 18.18
N PRO A 134 1.03 5.07 19.00
CA PRO A 134 1.56 4.72 20.32
C PRO A 134 2.93 4.01 20.27
N PHE A 135 3.40 3.61 19.09
CA PHE A 135 4.67 2.89 18.91
C PHE A 135 5.85 3.80 18.55
N SER A 136 5.62 5.09 18.28
CA SER A 136 6.67 6.01 17.82
C SER A 136 7.42 6.70 18.96
N GLU A 137 6.69 7.32 19.90
CA GLU A 137 7.29 8.23 20.90
C GLU A 137 7.25 7.68 22.34
N GLY A 138 6.60 6.53 22.57
CA GLY A 138 6.58 5.83 23.86
C GLY A 138 5.50 6.33 24.83
N ILE A 139 5.75 6.09 26.13
CA ILE A 139 4.78 6.32 27.22
C ILE A 139 5.40 7.23 28.28
N VAL A 140 4.63 8.18 28.78
CA VAL A 140 4.97 9.04 29.91
C VAL A 140 4.29 8.52 31.17
N PHE A 141 5.09 8.34 32.22
CA PHE A 141 4.59 7.99 33.53
C PHE A 141 4.55 9.22 34.44
N SER A 142 3.33 9.63 34.78
CA SER A 142 3.03 10.80 35.61
C SER A 142 2.38 10.37 36.92
N VAL A 143 2.80 10.99 38.01
CA VAL A 143 2.32 10.65 39.36
C VAL A 143 1.98 11.92 40.11
N ARG A 144 0.92 11.87 40.90
CA ARG A 144 0.49 12.89 41.84
C ARG A 144 0.57 12.34 43.26
N PRO A 145 1.67 12.56 43.99
CA PRO A 145 1.76 12.18 45.39
C PRO A 145 0.66 12.87 46.23
N PRO A 146 0.30 12.32 47.40
CA PRO A 146 -0.72 12.92 48.25
C PRO A 146 -0.35 14.37 48.60
N LYS A 147 -1.30 15.29 48.41
CA LYS A 147 -1.14 16.74 48.67
C LYS A 147 -0.07 17.44 47.80
N LYS A 148 0.38 16.84 46.69
CA LYS A 148 1.31 17.44 45.72
C LYS A 148 0.68 17.55 44.32
N SER A 149 1.34 18.30 43.43
CA SER A 149 0.99 18.42 42.01
C SER A 149 1.46 17.21 41.20
N TRP A 150 0.92 17.06 39.98
CA TRP A 150 1.40 16.10 39.00
C TRP A 150 2.87 16.35 38.65
N LYS A 151 3.66 15.28 38.62
CA LYS A 151 5.07 15.29 38.21
C LYS A 151 5.39 14.01 37.45
N THR A 152 6.25 14.13 36.45
CA THR A 152 6.84 12.98 35.76
C THR A 152 7.77 12.22 36.71
N ILE A 153 7.87 10.89 36.55
CA ILE A 153 8.70 10.02 37.41
C ILE A 153 10.14 10.50 37.59
N VAL A 154 10.74 11.10 36.55
CA VAL A 154 12.13 11.60 36.58
C VAL A 154 12.34 12.68 37.66
N ASN A 155 11.29 13.47 37.95
CA ASN A 155 11.32 14.61 38.87
C ASN A 155 10.78 14.29 40.28
N LEU A 156 10.57 13.01 40.59
CA LEU A 156 10.15 12.54 41.92
C LEU A 156 11.34 12.34 42.88
N SER A 157 11.06 12.36 44.18
CA SER A 157 12.04 11.99 45.23
C SER A 157 12.39 10.49 45.17
N GLY A 158 13.50 10.07 45.80
CA GLY A 158 13.95 8.67 45.78
C GLY A 158 12.87 7.68 46.23
N GLY A 159 12.27 7.90 47.41
CA GLY A 159 11.18 7.04 47.91
C GLY A 159 9.92 7.07 47.04
N GLU A 160 9.53 8.24 46.52
CA GLU A 160 8.39 8.34 45.60
C GLU A 160 8.65 7.60 44.28
N LYS A 161 9.88 7.60 43.76
CA LYS A 161 10.29 6.83 42.57
C LYS A 161 10.19 5.34 42.83
N THR A 162 10.71 4.86 43.96
CA THR A 162 10.64 3.44 44.34
C THR A 162 9.20 2.98 44.45
N LEU A 163 8.36 3.74 45.14
CA LEU A 163 6.96 3.39 45.36
C LEU A 163 6.14 3.40 44.06
N SER A 164 6.35 4.40 43.20
CA SER A 164 5.69 4.50 41.90
C SER A 164 6.11 3.36 40.96
N SER A 165 7.38 2.96 41.02
CA SER A 165 7.91 1.84 40.23
C SER A 165 7.35 0.51 40.71
N LEU A 166 7.24 0.32 42.03
CA LEU A 166 6.65 -0.87 42.64
C LEU A 166 5.16 -1.00 42.27
N ALA A 167 4.41 0.10 42.28
CA ALA A 167 3.02 0.12 41.84
C ALA A 167 2.86 -0.33 40.38
N LEU A 168 3.77 0.09 39.50
CA LEU A 168 3.79 -0.35 38.11
C LEU A 168 4.11 -1.84 37.98
N VAL A 169 5.08 -2.35 38.73
CA VAL A 169 5.41 -3.78 38.74
C VAL A 169 4.22 -4.61 39.20
N PHE A 170 3.48 -4.18 40.23
CA PHE A 170 2.27 -4.87 40.68
C PHE A 170 1.11 -4.78 39.69
N ALA A 171 0.93 -3.65 39.01
CA ALA A 171 -0.06 -3.53 37.94
C ALA A 171 0.25 -4.50 36.77
N LEU A 172 1.51 -4.61 36.40
CA LEU A 172 1.97 -5.58 35.39
C LEU A 172 1.80 -7.02 35.86
N HIS A 173 2.06 -7.30 37.13
CA HIS A 173 1.83 -8.62 37.72
C HIS A 173 0.35 -9.01 37.68
N TYR A 174 -0.55 -8.08 37.99
CA TYR A 174 -1.99 -8.31 37.90
C TYR A 174 -2.42 -8.62 36.46
N TYR A 175 -1.89 -7.87 35.50
CA TYR A 175 -2.21 -8.06 34.09
C TYR A 175 -1.66 -9.40 33.56
N LYS A 176 -0.42 -9.74 33.91
CA LYS A 176 0.22 -11.01 33.53
C LYS A 176 0.95 -11.62 34.72
N PRO A 177 0.31 -12.57 35.44
CA PRO A 177 0.92 -13.17 36.61
C PRO A 177 2.16 -13.97 36.21
N THR A 178 3.30 -13.62 36.81
CA THR A 178 4.56 -14.37 36.67
C THR A 178 4.78 -15.21 37.93
N SER A 179 5.29 -16.43 37.76
CA SER A 179 5.38 -17.43 38.83
C SER A 179 6.36 -17.10 39.95
N LEU A 180 7.32 -16.20 39.71
CA LEU A 180 8.35 -15.83 40.68
C LEU A 180 8.78 -14.37 40.47
N TYR A 181 8.86 -13.60 41.55
CA TYR A 181 9.50 -12.28 41.60
C TYR A 181 10.59 -12.30 42.65
N VAL A 182 11.76 -11.79 42.30
CA VAL A 182 12.86 -11.53 43.22
C VAL A 182 13.07 -10.03 43.22
N MET A 183 12.98 -9.41 44.40
CA MET A 183 13.18 -7.98 44.60
C MET A 183 14.34 -7.82 45.59
N ASP A 184 15.34 -7.03 45.24
CA ASP A 184 16.52 -6.79 46.06
C ASP A 184 16.59 -5.31 46.45
N GLU A 185 16.93 -5.03 47.72
CA GLU A 185 17.11 -3.69 48.31
C GLU A 185 16.00 -2.66 48.00
N ILE A 186 14.74 -3.10 47.85
CA ILE A 186 13.61 -2.22 47.52
C ILE A 186 13.18 -1.29 48.67
N ASP A 187 13.62 -1.56 49.89
CA ASP A 187 13.27 -0.83 51.12
C ASP A 187 14.31 0.23 51.51
N ALA A 188 15.48 0.29 50.85
CA ALA A 188 16.54 1.23 51.19
C ALA A 188 16.15 2.73 51.06
N ALA A 189 15.11 3.03 50.27
CA ALA A 189 14.57 4.38 50.06
C ALA A 189 13.14 4.56 50.62
N LEU A 190 12.62 3.56 51.33
CA LEU A 190 11.32 3.59 52.00
C LEU A 190 11.56 3.84 53.49
N ASP A 191 10.81 4.77 54.07
CA ASP A 191 10.82 5.10 55.51
C ASP A 191 9.72 4.30 56.23
#